data_AF-A0A2G4REB8-F1
#
_entry.id   AF-A0A2G4REB8-F1
#
_cell.length_a   1.000
_cell.length_b   1.000
_cell.length_c   1.000
_cell.angle_alpha   90.00
_cell.angle_beta   90.00
_cell.angle_gamma   90.00
#
_symmetry.space_group_name_H-M   'P 1'
#
loop_
_entity.id
_entity.type
_entity.pdbx_description
1 polymer ?
#
loop_
_entity_poly.entity_id
_entity_poly.type
_entity_poly.pdbx_seq_one_letter_code
_entity_poly.pdbx_strand_id
1 'polypeptide(L)'
;HSVITADGMLTESYLDTGNRSAFQQKGKVVRIGGTVKTWANDAGAPLEVARAFVEPLFHALEGRTNNVVDLQIPTTVETTTDPDLHLLTNTGAVVRPMRKSAQHYSFMLPPNTTSVHIVSRASRPSDVIGPFVDDRRYMGVAVADVRLLCAKQSHDITAHLQAEKPEGWYASANTTPHAWTNGNAMLPLGDHLTEGKMGILSMTIRAAGPYVMEDQKAAETKVRSA
;
A
#
# COMPACT_ATOMS: atom_id res chain seq x y z
N HIS A 1 26.21 -9.08 -9.09
CA HIS A 1 26.77 -7.76 -8.74
C HIS A 1 28.26 -7.95 -8.50
N SER A 2 29.12 -7.16 -9.13
CA SER A 2 30.58 -7.22 -8.94
C SER A 2 31.07 -5.83 -8.56
N VAL A 3 31.94 -5.75 -7.55
CA VAL A 3 32.64 -4.51 -7.23
C VAL A 3 33.53 -4.16 -8.43
N ILE A 4 33.39 -2.96 -8.97
CA ILE A 4 34.24 -2.49 -10.07
C ILE A 4 35.42 -1.72 -9.47
N THR A 5 36.54 -1.68 -10.17
CA THR A 5 37.72 -0.92 -9.73
C THR A 5 37.95 0.24 -10.69
N ALA A 6 38.01 1.45 -10.16
CA ALA A 6 38.37 2.66 -10.89
C ALA A 6 39.60 3.27 -10.19
N ASP A 7 40.68 3.48 -10.93
CA ASP A 7 41.96 4.01 -10.41
C ASP A 7 42.48 3.29 -9.16
N GLY A 8 42.31 1.96 -9.10
CA GLY A 8 42.73 1.13 -7.97
C GLY A 8 41.81 1.16 -6.75
N MET A 9 40.67 1.86 -6.82
CA MET A 9 39.69 1.94 -5.73
C MET A 9 38.43 1.13 -6.04
N LEU A 10 37.95 0.38 -5.04
CA LEU A 10 36.67 -0.33 -5.09
C LEU A 10 35.52 0.68 -5.23
N THR A 11 34.70 0.48 -6.25
CA THR A 11 33.65 1.41 -6.68
C THR A 11 32.39 0.62 -7.06
N GLU A 12 31.23 1.26 -6.95
CA GLU A 12 29.94 0.73 -7.42
C GLU A 12 29.44 1.53 -8.63
N SER A 13 28.76 0.86 -9.56
CA SER A 13 28.12 1.52 -10.70
C SER A 13 26.76 2.12 -10.30
N TYR A 14 26.49 3.35 -10.70
CA TYR A 14 25.24 4.05 -10.44
C TYR A 14 24.59 4.52 -11.75
N LEU A 15 23.29 4.22 -11.93
CA LEU A 15 22.47 4.72 -13.04
C LEU A 15 21.65 5.92 -12.55
N ASP A 16 21.92 7.10 -13.12
CA ASP A 16 21.24 8.34 -12.74
C ASP A 16 19.86 8.46 -13.40
N THR A 17 18.81 8.01 -12.73
CA THR A 17 17.43 8.13 -13.24
C THR A 17 16.73 9.41 -12.78
N GLY A 18 17.49 10.47 -12.49
CA GLY A 18 16.95 11.77 -12.06
C GLY A 18 16.86 11.95 -10.54
N ASN A 19 17.32 10.96 -9.77
CA ASN A 19 17.43 10.98 -8.31
C ASN A 19 18.77 11.53 -7.81
N ARG A 20 19.65 12.02 -8.69
CA ARG A 20 20.97 12.55 -8.31
C ARG A 20 20.92 13.68 -7.29
N SER A 21 19.83 14.44 -7.25
CA SER A 21 19.64 15.55 -6.30
C SER A 21 19.59 15.10 -4.84
N ALA A 22 19.28 13.82 -4.58
CA ALA A 22 19.30 13.23 -3.25
C ALA A 22 20.73 13.04 -2.68
N PHE A 23 21.74 12.99 -3.56
CA PHE A 23 23.15 12.89 -3.16
C PHE A 23 23.70 14.28 -2.83
N GLN A 24 23.35 14.79 -1.65
CA GLN A 24 23.89 16.05 -1.15
C GLN A 24 25.33 15.84 -0.66
N GLN A 25 26.30 16.52 -1.28
CA GLN A 25 27.66 16.61 -0.75
C GLN A 25 27.85 17.94 -0.04
N LYS A 26 28.22 17.89 1.24
CA LYS A 26 28.66 19.08 2.00
C LYS A 26 30.14 19.33 1.66
N GLY A 27 30.44 20.42 0.96
CA GLY A 27 31.81 20.83 0.67
C GLY A 27 31.99 21.50 -0.70
N LYS A 28 33.24 21.87 -1.01
CA LYS A 28 33.64 22.64 -2.19
C LYS A 28 33.99 21.72 -3.38
N VAL A 29 33.13 20.74 -3.67
CA VAL A 29 33.32 19.79 -4.78
C VAL A 29 32.49 20.24 -5.96
N VAL A 30 33.08 20.28 -7.16
CA VAL A 30 32.40 20.64 -8.39
C VAL A 30 31.53 19.47 -8.86
N ARG A 31 30.24 19.73 -9.10
CA ARG A 31 29.31 18.74 -9.65
C ARG A 31 29.54 18.60 -11.15
N ILE A 32 30.12 17.49 -11.59
CA ILE A 32 30.16 17.15 -13.02
C ILE A 32 28.74 16.78 -13.44
N GLY A 33 28.25 17.44 -14.50
CA GLY A 33 26.89 17.24 -15.03
C GLY A 33 26.64 15.81 -15.53
N GLY A 34 25.38 15.46 -15.69
CA GLY A 34 24.94 14.19 -16.26
C GLY A 34 23.51 14.31 -16.78
N THR A 35 23.20 13.61 -17.86
CA THR A 35 21.84 13.52 -18.39
C THR A 35 21.03 12.51 -17.57
N VAL A 36 19.74 12.79 -17.38
CA VAL A 36 18.81 11.84 -16.77
C VAL A 36 18.67 10.63 -17.70
N LYS A 37 18.90 9.45 -17.16
CA LYS A 37 18.85 8.16 -17.84
C LYS A 37 17.58 7.39 -17.47
N THR A 38 17.29 6.33 -18.20
CA THR A 38 16.18 5.43 -17.88
C THR A 38 16.64 3.97 -17.84
N TRP A 39 15.98 3.16 -17.01
CA TRP A 39 16.21 1.72 -17.00
C TRP A 39 15.94 1.06 -18.36
N ALA A 40 15.01 1.60 -19.14
CA ALA A 40 14.65 1.06 -20.44
C ALA A 40 15.75 1.25 -21.50
N ASN A 41 16.46 2.38 -21.48
CA ASN A 41 17.35 2.77 -22.58
C ASN A 41 18.84 2.74 -22.21
N ASP A 42 19.18 2.90 -20.94
CA ASP A 42 20.55 3.17 -20.51
C ASP A 42 21.13 2.11 -19.57
N ALA A 43 20.32 1.14 -19.13
CA ALA A 43 20.79 0.10 -18.23
C ALA A 43 21.66 -0.94 -18.97
N GLY A 44 22.70 -1.45 -18.31
CA GLY A 44 23.55 -2.51 -18.85
C GLY A 44 22.85 -3.87 -18.98
N ALA A 45 21.67 -4.02 -18.36
CA ALA A 45 20.77 -5.17 -18.47
C ALA A 45 19.31 -4.71 -18.22
N PRO A 46 18.31 -5.39 -18.78
CA PRO A 46 16.90 -5.10 -18.48
C PRO A 46 16.59 -5.23 -16.99
N LEU A 47 15.77 -4.32 -16.46
CA LEU A 47 15.22 -4.44 -15.12
C LEU A 47 14.06 -5.44 -15.13
N GLU A 48 14.25 -6.59 -14.47
CA GLU A 48 13.22 -7.62 -14.33
C GLU A 48 12.90 -7.83 -12.85
N VAL A 49 11.66 -7.55 -12.47
CA VAL A 49 11.15 -7.61 -11.09
C VAL A 49 9.94 -8.54 -10.96
N ALA A 50 9.50 -9.18 -12.05
CA ALA A 50 8.41 -10.13 -12.00
C ALA A 50 8.76 -11.29 -11.08
N ARG A 51 7.84 -11.63 -10.17
CA ARG A 51 7.98 -12.73 -9.23
C ARG A 51 8.41 -14.04 -9.92
N ALA A 52 7.82 -14.36 -11.06
CA ALA A 52 8.14 -15.57 -11.82
C ALA A 52 9.62 -15.67 -12.25
N PHE A 53 10.31 -14.54 -12.37
CA PHE A 53 11.74 -14.48 -12.66
C PHE A 53 12.59 -14.39 -11.37
N VAL A 54 12.19 -13.55 -10.42
CA VAL A 54 12.99 -13.25 -9.22
C VAL A 54 12.94 -14.35 -8.16
N GLU A 55 11.77 -14.97 -7.94
CA GLU A 55 11.57 -15.99 -6.90
C GLU A 55 12.44 -17.24 -7.10
N PRO A 56 12.55 -17.82 -8.32
CA PRO A 56 13.46 -18.95 -8.55
C PRO A 56 14.94 -18.58 -8.28
N LEU A 57 15.35 -17.35 -8.65
CA LEU A 57 16.70 -16.87 -8.38
C LEU A 57 16.96 -16.69 -6.89
N PHE A 58 15.98 -16.16 -6.16
CA PHE A 58 16.04 -16.03 -4.70
C PHE A 58 16.29 -17.40 -4.04
N HIS A 59 15.49 -18.42 -4.37
CA HIS A 59 15.68 -19.76 -3.80
C HIS A 59 16.98 -20.44 -4.27
N ALA A 60 17.42 -20.18 -5.51
CA ALA A 60 18.70 -20.69 -5.99
C ALA A 60 19.90 -20.07 -5.25
N LEU A 61 19.78 -18.82 -4.79
CA LEU A 61 20.79 -18.14 -3.97
C LEU A 61 20.72 -18.60 -2.51
N GLU A 62 19.51 -18.76 -1.96
CA GLU A 62 19.26 -19.31 -0.63
C GLU A 62 19.80 -20.75 -0.49
N GLY A 63 19.66 -21.58 -1.53
CA GLY A 63 20.24 -22.92 -1.56
C GLY A 63 21.78 -22.93 -1.53
N ARG A 64 22.45 -21.82 -1.88
CA ARG A 64 23.92 -21.68 -1.83
C ARG A 64 24.41 -21.22 -0.46
N THR A 65 23.55 -20.64 0.38
CA THR A 65 23.91 -20.09 1.70
C THR A 65 24.11 -21.15 2.79
N ASN A 66 23.88 -22.43 2.53
CA ASN A 66 24.31 -23.51 3.45
C ASN A 66 25.84 -23.53 3.74
N ASN A 67 26.63 -22.74 3.00
CA ASN A 67 28.08 -22.55 3.25
C ASN A 67 28.46 -21.15 3.76
N VAL A 68 27.49 -20.24 4.02
CA VAL A 68 27.76 -18.85 4.45
C VAL A 68 26.84 -18.50 5.63
N VAL A 69 27.43 -18.52 6.83
CA VAL A 69 27.02 -17.92 8.12
C VAL A 69 25.53 -17.59 8.29
N ASP A 70 24.86 -18.38 9.15
CA ASP A 70 23.89 -18.02 10.21
C ASP A 70 23.00 -16.76 10.04
N LEU A 71 22.48 -16.52 8.84
CA LEU A 71 21.42 -15.55 8.63
C LEU A 71 20.11 -16.21 9.09
N GLN A 72 19.65 -15.83 10.29
CA GLN A 72 18.33 -16.18 10.79
C GLN A 72 17.28 -15.78 9.74
N ILE A 73 16.76 -16.79 9.04
CA ILE A 73 15.63 -16.63 8.12
C ILE A 73 14.43 -16.21 8.97
N PRO A 74 13.74 -15.10 8.66
CA PRO A 74 12.60 -14.67 9.42
C PRO A 74 11.57 -15.80 9.50
N THR A 75 11.20 -16.14 10.73
CA THR A 75 10.12 -17.05 11.09
C THR A 75 8.88 -16.76 10.25
N THR A 76 8.17 -17.81 9.83
CA THR A 76 6.87 -17.71 9.15
C THR A 76 6.00 -16.69 9.88
N VAL A 77 5.78 -15.54 9.24
CA VAL A 77 5.01 -14.44 9.83
C VAL A 77 3.56 -14.89 9.88
N GLU A 78 2.93 -14.82 11.05
CA GLU A 78 1.50 -15.14 11.16
C GLU A 78 0.70 -14.13 10.34
N THR A 79 -0.20 -14.64 9.51
CA THR A 79 -1.06 -13.82 8.65
C THR A 79 -2.53 -14.07 8.91
N THR A 80 -3.33 -13.04 8.68
CA THR A 80 -4.80 -13.10 8.74
C THR A 80 -5.41 -12.65 7.42
N THR A 81 -6.57 -13.20 7.07
CA THR A 81 -7.36 -12.78 5.92
C THR A 81 -8.46 -11.78 6.31
N ASP A 82 -8.66 -11.53 7.61
CA ASP A 82 -9.64 -10.56 8.07
C ASP A 82 -9.11 -9.13 7.91
N PRO A 83 -9.79 -8.26 7.14
CA PRO A 83 -9.35 -6.88 6.96
C PRO A 83 -9.61 -5.97 8.17
N ASP A 84 -10.33 -6.40 9.21
CA ASP A 84 -10.83 -5.51 10.28
C ASP A 84 -11.50 -4.23 9.73
N LEU A 85 -12.25 -4.38 8.62
CA LEU A 85 -12.80 -3.26 7.88
C LEU A 85 -13.80 -2.47 8.74
N HIS A 86 -13.54 -1.19 8.93
CA HIS A 86 -14.40 -0.26 9.63
C HIS A 86 -14.34 1.13 9.00
N LEU A 87 -15.28 1.99 9.38
CA LEU A 87 -15.27 3.38 8.95
C LEU A 87 -14.92 4.30 10.11
N LEU A 88 -14.22 5.39 9.82
CA LEU A 88 -14.15 6.56 10.70
C LEU A 88 -14.97 7.68 10.07
N THR A 89 -15.89 8.28 10.82
CA THR A 89 -16.65 9.44 10.34
C THR A 89 -15.78 10.70 10.33
N ASN A 90 -16.27 11.77 9.70
CA ASN A 90 -15.71 13.12 9.80
C ASN A 90 -15.60 13.66 11.25
N THR A 91 -16.31 13.04 12.21
CA THR A 91 -16.22 13.37 13.65
C THR A 91 -15.26 12.46 14.42
N GLY A 92 -14.61 11.51 13.75
CA GLY A 92 -13.70 10.53 14.36
C GLY A 92 -14.39 9.33 15.01
N ALA A 93 -15.71 9.18 14.86
CA ALA A 93 -16.44 8.04 15.41
C ALA A 93 -16.17 6.78 14.58
N VAL A 94 -15.92 5.65 15.26
CA VAL A 94 -15.73 4.35 14.64
C VAL A 94 -17.09 3.71 14.34
N VAL A 95 -17.34 3.36 13.07
CA VAL A 95 -18.53 2.64 12.63
C VAL A 95 -18.12 1.24 12.18
N ARG A 96 -18.58 0.23 12.92
CA ARG A 96 -18.41 -1.18 12.58
C ARG A 96 -19.49 -1.64 11.59
N PRO A 97 -19.21 -2.64 10.74
CA PRO A 97 -20.19 -3.13 9.79
C PRO A 97 -21.38 -3.75 10.54
N MET A 98 -22.60 -3.33 10.21
CA MET A 98 -23.83 -3.96 10.70
C MET A 98 -24.08 -5.32 10.03
N ARG A 99 -23.55 -5.48 8.81
CA ARG A 99 -23.67 -6.69 8.00
C ARG A 99 -22.38 -6.86 7.20
N LYS A 100 -21.85 -8.08 7.24
CA LYS A 100 -20.71 -8.54 6.45
C LYS A 100 -21.09 -9.88 5.81
N SER A 101 -21.00 -9.95 4.49
CA SER A 101 -20.94 -11.22 3.74
C SER A 101 -19.55 -11.32 3.10
N ALA A 102 -19.28 -12.41 2.35
CA ALA A 102 -17.95 -12.68 1.80
C ALA A 102 -17.26 -11.46 1.14
N GLN A 103 -18.01 -10.67 0.37
CA GLN A 103 -17.48 -9.48 -0.33
C GLN A 103 -18.29 -8.20 -0.08
N HIS A 104 -19.42 -8.25 0.63
CA HIS A 104 -20.28 -7.08 0.81
C HIS A 104 -20.31 -6.64 2.27
N TYR A 105 -20.08 -5.34 2.49
CA TYR A 105 -20.11 -4.72 3.80
C TYR A 105 -21.16 -3.61 3.82
N SER A 106 -21.94 -3.55 4.89
CA SER A 106 -22.93 -2.49 5.11
C SER A 106 -22.71 -1.83 6.47
N PHE A 107 -22.78 -0.51 6.52
CA PHE A 107 -22.51 0.33 7.69
C PHE A 107 -23.68 1.29 7.92
N MET A 108 -24.10 1.46 9.18
CA MET A 108 -25.06 2.50 9.54
C MET A 108 -24.30 3.80 9.76
N LEU A 109 -24.62 4.83 9.00
CA LEU A 109 -24.02 6.15 9.17
C LEU A 109 -24.94 7.07 9.96
N PRO A 110 -24.41 7.76 10.98
CA PRO A 110 -25.17 8.77 11.69
C PRO A 110 -25.47 9.98 10.79
N PRO A 111 -26.43 10.83 11.18
CA PRO A 111 -26.70 12.07 10.46
C PRO A 111 -25.48 12.99 10.42
N ASN A 112 -25.46 13.87 9.43
CA ASN A 112 -24.41 14.87 9.21
C ASN A 112 -23.02 14.24 8.93
N THR A 113 -22.99 12.99 8.46
CA THR A 113 -21.75 12.37 7.96
C THR A 113 -21.50 12.82 6.52
N THR A 114 -20.51 13.70 6.31
CA THR A 114 -20.15 14.25 4.99
C THR A 114 -19.03 13.47 4.30
N SER A 115 -18.19 12.80 5.08
CA SER A 115 -17.13 11.92 4.61
C SER A 115 -16.86 10.81 5.61
N VAL A 116 -16.28 9.72 5.12
CA VAL A 116 -15.79 8.62 5.95
C VAL A 116 -14.39 8.22 5.51
N HIS A 117 -13.58 7.72 6.41
CA HIS A 117 -12.36 6.99 6.08
C HIS A 117 -12.64 5.50 6.13
N ILE A 118 -12.32 4.79 5.04
CA ILE A 118 -12.34 3.34 4.95
C ILE A 118 -11.02 2.84 5.53
N VAL A 119 -11.08 2.24 6.72
CA VAL A 119 -9.92 1.77 7.46
C VAL A 119 -9.91 0.25 7.49
N SER A 120 -8.77 -0.33 7.15
CA SER A 120 -8.53 -1.77 7.19
C SER A 120 -7.11 -2.06 7.66
N ARG A 121 -6.85 -3.32 8.03
CA ARG A 121 -5.49 -3.86 8.00
C ARG A 121 -4.90 -3.62 6.61
N ALA A 122 -3.60 -3.36 6.58
CA ALA A 122 -2.83 -3.23 5.36
C ALA A 122 -1.46 -3.83 5.56
N SER A 123 -0.96 -4.50 4.53
CA SER A 123 0.39 -5.08 4.54
C SER A 123 1.01 -4.94 3.17
N ARG A 124 2.34 -4.98 3.11
CA ARG A 124 3.05 -4.93 1.84
C ARG A 124 3.10 -6.34 1.25
N PRO A 125 2.83 -6.54 -0.05
CA PRO A 125 2.99 -7.85 -0.68
C PRO A 125 4.39 -8.46 -0.47
N SER A 126 5.43 -7.62 -0.42
CA SER A 126 6.80 -8.01 -0.06
C SER A 126 6.97 -8.59 1.35
N ASP A 127 6.16 -8.18 2.32
CA ASP A 127 6.21 -8.73 3.69
C ASP A 127 5.41 -10.02 3.83
N VAL A 128 4.34 -10.17 3.04
CA VAL A 128 3.38 -11.29 3.14
C VAL A 128 3.77 -12.47 2.25
N ILE A 129 4.26 -12.19 1.04
CA ILE A 129 4.63 -13.20 0.04
C ILE A 129 6.11 -13.53 0.14
N GLY A 130 6.96 -12.51 0.31
CA GLY A 130 8.41 -12.68 0.46
C GLY A 130 9.22 -11.56 -0.21
N PRO A 131 10.53 -11.50 0.09
CA PRO A 131 11.43 -10.41 -0.35
C PRO A 131 11.67 -10.36 -1.87
N PHE A 132 11.27 -11.41 -2.60
CA PHE A 132 11.31 -11.51 -4.06
C PHE A 132 10.11 -10.86 -4.76
N VAL A 133 9.18 -10.25 -4.01
CA VAL A 133 8.12 -9.40 -4.54
C VAL A 133 8.53 -7.93 -4.41
N ASP A 134 8.47 -7.18 -5.51
CA ASP A 134 8.89 -5.78 -5.53
C ASP A 134 7.82 -4.81 -4.99
N ASP A 135 6.55 -5.21 -4.97
CA ASP A 135 5.48 -4.33 -4.47
C ASP A 135 5.61 -4.08 -2.96
N ARG A 136 6.05 -2.84 -2.65
CA ARG A 136 6.27 -2.31 -1.29
C ARG A 136 5.17 -1.38 -0.82
N ARG A 137 4.07 -1.27 -1.58
CA ARG A 137 2.92 -0.48 -1.18
C ARG A 137 2.12 -1.22 -0.12
N TYR A 138 1.62 -0.48 0.88
CA TYR A 138 0.67 -1.04 1.84
C TYR A 138 -0.66 -1.28 1.15
N MET A 139 -1.10 -2.53 1.03
CA MET A 139 -2.38 -2.86 0.40
C MET A 139 -3.42 -3.12 1.48
N GLY A 140 -4.44 -2.26 1.55
CA GLY A 140 -5.60 -2.44 2.40
C GLY A 140 -6.63 -3.35 1.76
N VAL A 141 -7.66 -2.77 1.16
CA VAL A 141 -8.74 -3.48 0.46
C VAL A 141 -8.97 -2.90 -0.94
N ALA A 142 -9.37 -3.75 -1.88
CA ALA A 142 -9.85 -3.33 -3.19
C ALA A 142 -11.35 -3.05 -3.14
N VAL A 143 -11.73 -1.77 -3.18
CA VAL A 143 -13.13 -1.35 -3.12
C VAL A 143 -13.67 -1.14 -4.54
N ALA A 144 -14.76 -1.84 -4.86
CA ALA A 144 -15.50 -1.70 -6.11
C ALA A 144 -16.74 -0.80 -5.89
N ASP A 145 -17.95 -1.31 -6.11
CA ASP A 145 -19.17 -0.52 -6.01
C ASP A 145 -19.38 0.00 -4.58
N VAL A 146 -19.73 1.29 -4.45
CA VAL A 146 -20.12 1.91 -3.19
C VAL A 146 -21.46 2.60 -3.38
N ARG A 147 -22.42 2.28 -2.52
CA ARG A 147 -23.79 2.79 -2.55
C ARG A 147 -24.24 3.30 -1.20
N LEU A 148 -24.76 4.51 -1.18
CA LEU A 148 -25.37 5.13 -0.01
C LEU A 148 -26.89 5.13 -0.15
N LEU A 149 -27.58 4.41 0.74
CA LEU A 149 -29.03 4.46 0.87
C LEU A 149 -29.41 5.42 1.98
N CYS A 150 -30.16 6.47 1.66
CA CYS A 150 -30.64 7.46 2.62
C CYS A 150 -32.13 7.76 2.38
N ALA A 151 -32.94 7.70 3.44
CA ALA A 151 -34.40 7.81 3.36
C ALA A 151 -35.02 6.84 2.32
N LYS A 152 -35.42 7.32 1.13
CA LYS A 152 -35.95 6.53 0.00
C LYS A 152 -35.10 6.64 -1.26
N GLN A 153 -33.89 7.20 -1.15
CA GLN A 153 -32.99 7.46 -2.28
C GLN A 153 -31.71 6.65 -2.15
N SER A 154 -31.20 6.18 -3.29
CA SER A 154 -29.92 5.49 -3.40
C SER A 154 -28.97 6.35 -4.22
N HIS A 155 -27.74 6.53 -3.73
CA HIS A 155 -26.69 7.30 -4.38
C HIS A 155 -25.47 6.43 -4.61
N ASP A 156 -24.96 6.41 -5.84
CA ASP A 156 -23.70 5.77 -6.16
C ASP A 156 -22.55 6.73 -5.82
N ILE A 157 -21.62 6.26 -4.99
CA ILE A 157 -20.42 7.02 -4.63
C ILE A 157 -19.27 6.51 -5.49
N THR A 158 -18.78 7.32 -6.41
CA THR A 158 -17.78 6.92 -7.41
C THR A 158 -16.46 7.68 -7.30
N ALA A 159 -16.27 8.51 -6.27
CA ALA A 159 -15.09 9.34 -6.09
C ALA A 159 -13.77 8.55 -6.12
N HIS A 160 -13.77 7.33 -5.59
CA HIS A 160 -12.61 6.43 -5.60
C HIS A 160 -12.29 5.83 -6.98
N LEU A 161 -13.22 5.93 -7.95
CA LEU A 161 -13.03 5.45 -9.33
C LEU A 161 -12.64 6.57 -10.30
N GLN A 162 -12.70 7.83 -9.88
CA GLN A 162 -12.33 8.97 -10.72
C GLN A 162 -10.81 9.03 -10.99
N ALA A 163 -10.40 9.82 -11.98
CA ALA A 163 -8.97 10.00 -12.29
C ALA A 163 -8.22 10.65 -11.12
N GLU A 164 -8.78 11.74 -10.59
CA GLU A 164 -8.34 12.36 -9.33
C GLU A 164 -9.08 11.67 -8.18
N LYS A 165 -8.34 10.90 -7.39
CA LYS A 165 -8.88 10.15 -6.26
C LYS A 165 -8.60 10.91 -4.96
N PRO A 166 -9.47 10.76 -3.95
CA PRO A 166 -9.19 11.24 -2.60
C PRO A 166 -7.91 10.64 -2.00
N GLU A 167 -7.50 11.19 -0.86
CA GLU A 167 -6.37 10.66 -0.09
C GLU A 167 -6.57 9.17 0.27
N GLY A 168 -5.47 8.42 0.21
CA GLY A 168 -5.41 7.01 0.63
C GLY A 168 -5.82 5.99 -0.43
N TRP A 169 -6.20 6.43 -1.62
CA TRP A 169 -6.46 5.57 -2.77
C TRP A 169 -5.26 5.49 -3.71
N TYR A 170 -4.95 4.30 -4.20
CA TYR A 170 -3.96 4.13 -5.26
C TYR A 170 -4.51 4.49 -6.63
N ALA A 171 -3.63 5.02 -7.48
CA ALA A 171 -3.91 5.18 -8.90
C ALA A 171 -4.24 3.80 -9.51
N SER A 172 -5.33 3.77 -10.26
CA SER A 172 -5.79 2.60 -11.01
C SER A 172 -6.11 3.05 -12.43
N ALA A 173 -6.02 2.13 -13.40
CA ALA A 173 -6.42 2.44 -14.77
C ALA A 173 -7.91 2.82 -14.78
N ASN A 174 -8.31 3.80 -15.59
CA ASN A 174 -9.71 4.28 -15.63
C ASN A 174 -10.73 3.18 -15.99
N THR A 175 -10.29 2.04 -16.51
CA THR A 175 -11.12 0.89 -16.88
C THR A 175 -11.31 -0.14 -15.76
N THR A 176 -10.56 -0.04 -14.65
CA THR A 176 -10.71 -1.00 -13.55
C THR A 176 -11.91 -0.64 -12.68
N PRO A 177 -12.85 -1.57 -12.44
CA PRO A 177 -14.06 -1.30 -11.65
C PRO A 177 -13.81 -1.32 -10.13
N HIS A 178 -12.58 -1.05 -9.69
CA HIS A 178 -12.18 -1.01 -8.30
C HIS A 178 -10.91 -0.17 -8.11
N ALA A 179 -10.70 0.30 -6.88
CA ALA A 179 -9.47 0.97 -6.46
C ALA A 179 -8.97 0.36 -5.14
N TRP A 180 -7.64 0.25 -5.02
CA TRP A 180 -7.00 -0.23 -3.79
C TRP A 180 -6.81 0.93 -2.81
N THR A 181 -7.11 0.67 -1.53
CA THR A 181 -6.75 1.55 -0.42
C THR A 181 -5.34 1.27 0.07
N ASN A 182 -4.69 2.26 0.68
CA ASN A 182 -3.42 2.10 1.39
C ASN A 182 -3.59 1.60 2.85
N GLY A 183 -4.81 1.20 3.24
CA GLY A 183 -5.21 0.89 4.62
C GLY A 183 -6.06 1.97 5.29
N ASN A 184 -6.04 3.22 4.80
CA ASN A 184 -6.89 4.31 5.28
C ASN A 184 -7.21 5.27 4.14
N ALA A 185 -8.40 5.16 3.56
CA ALA A 185 -8.79 5.94 2.40
C ALA A 185 -10.03 6.79 2.62
N MET A 186 -9.95 8.08 2.28
CA MET A 186 -11.06 9.01 2.43
C MET A 186 -12.11 8.79 1.33
N LEU A 187 -13.38 8.72 1.71
CA LEU A 187 -14.50 8.62 0.80
C LEU A 187 -15.49 9.76 1.07
N PRO A 188 -15.64 10.73 0.15
CA PRO A 188 -16.62 11.79 0.29
C PRO A 188 -18.03 11.23 0.03
N LEU A 189 -18.97 11.59 0.89
CA LEU A 189 -20.38 11.20 0.77
C LEU A 189 -21.26 12.37 0.32
N GLY A 190 -20.71 13.59 0.23
CA GLY A 190 -21.47 14.80 -0.05
C GLY A 190 -22.49 15.11 1.04
N ASP A 191 -23.52 15.88 0.68
CA ASP A 191 -24.52 16.38 1.63
C ASP A 191 -25.75 15.47 1.78
N HIS A 192 -25.64 14.20 1.36
CA HIS A 192 -26.77 13.26 1.33
C HIS A 192 -27.33 12.90 2.72
N LEU A 193 -26.53 13.06 3.78
CA LEU A 193 -26.90 12.76 5.17
C LEU A 193 -27.16 14.01 6.02
N THR A 194 -27.31 15.17 5.38
CA THR A 194 -27.70 16.41 6.06
C THR A 194 -29.17 16.37 6.51
N GLU A 195 -29.60 17.36 7.30
CA GLU A 195 -30.98 17.50 7.80
C GLU A 195 -31.43 16.35 8.72
N GLY A 196 -30.51 15.75 9.48
CA GLY A 196 -30.85 14.71 10.45
C GLY A 196 -31.09 13.32 9.84
N LYS A 197 -30.76 13.11 8.56
CA LYS A 197 -30.97 11.84 7.87
C LYS A 197 -29.89 10.82 8.19
N MET A 198 -30.28 9.62 8.59
CA MET A 198 -29.38 8.46 8.67
C MET A 198 -29.31 7.74 7.32
N GLY A 199 -28.22 7.01 7.10
CA GLY A 199 -28.05 6.22 5.89
C GLY A 199 -27.33 4.89 6.10
N ILE A 200 -27.44 4.02 5.10
CA ILE A 200 -26.71 2.76 5.03
C ILE A 200 -25.71 2.88 3.88
N LEU A 201 -24.41 2.87 4.22
CA LEU A 201 -23.35 2.78 3.23
C LEU A 201 -23.04 1.31 2.99
N SER A 202 -23.17 0.86 1.75
CA SER A 202 -22.82 -0.48 1.31
C SER A 202 -21.67 -0.44 0.32
N MET A 203 -20.72 -1.36 0.47
CA MET A 203 -19.57 -1.46 -0.45
C MET A 203 -19.18 -2.89 -0.76
N THR A 204 -18.63 -3.09 -1.95
CA THR A 204 -18.13 -4.37 -2.43
C THR A 204 -16.60 -4.41 -2.35
N ILE A 205 -16.05 -5.38 -1.62
CA ILE A 205 -14.63 -5.65 -1.49
C ILE A 205 -14.24 -6.79 -2.44
N ARG A 206 -13.46 -6.48 -3.47
CA ARG A 206 -13.04 -7.45 -4.51
C ARG A 206 -11.87 -8.32 -4.06
N ALA A 207 -10.96 -7.73 -3.32
CA ALA A 207 -9.76 -8.39 -2.82
C ALA A 207 -9.32 -7.75 -1.50
N ALA A 208 -8.74 -8.56 -0.63
CA ALA A 208 -8.27 -8.20 0.69
C ALA A 208 -7.21 -9.22 1.13
N GLY A 209 -6.19 -8.75 1.84
CA GLY A 209 -5.19 -9.59 2.49
C GLY A 209 -4.33 -10.47 1.54
N PRO A 210 -3.51 -11.36 2.12
CA PRO A 210 -3.32 -11.58 3.56
C PRO A 210 -2.66 -10.37 4.25
N TYR A 211 -2.81 -10.28 5.57
CA TYR A 211 -2.23 -9.22 6.40
C TYR A 211 -1.31 -9.84 7.44
N VAL A 212 -0.14 -9.25 7.66
CA VAL A 212 0.76 -9.61 8.77
C VAL A 212 0.06 -9.29 10.09
N MET A 213 -0.02 -10.26 10.99
CA MET A 213 -0.37 -10.01 12.38
C MET A 213 0.89 -9.56 13.10
N GLU A 214 1.00 -8.25 13.36
CA GLU A 214 2.00 -7.78 14.31
C GLU A 214 1.62 -8.30 15.70
N ASP A 215 2.51 -9.07 16.32
CA ASP A 215 2.51 -9.26 17.76
C ASP A 215 2.40 -7.87 18.40
N GLN A 216 1.35 -7.61 19.19
CA GLN A 216 1.00 -6.30 19.76
C GLN A 216 2.06 -5.68 20.70
N LYS A 217 3.31 -6.16 20.70
CA LYS A 217 4.41 -5.72 21.58
C LYS A 217 5.14 -4.45 21.15
N ALA A 218 4.98 -3.96 19.91
CA ALA A 218 5.73 -2.78 19.46
C ALA A 218 5.11 -1.43 19.91
N ALA A 219 3.84 -1.39 20.30
CA ALA A 219 3.16 -0.14 20.67
C ALA A 219 3.42 0.32 22.12
N GLU A 220 3.76 -0.58 23.05
CA GLU A 220 3.98 -0.21 24.46
C GLU A 220 5.39 0.35 24.76
N THR A 221 6.36 0.17 23.85
CA THR A 221 7.74 0.65 24.09
C THR A 221 7.90 2.15 23.83
N LYS A 222 7.03 2.78 23.03
CA LYS A 222 7.08 4.24 22.77
C LYS A 222 6.37 5.09 23.83
N VAL A 223 5.52 4.53 24.68
CA VAL A 223 4.78 5.29 25.70
C VAL A 223 5.55 5.42 27.02
N ARG A 224 6.63 4.66 27.22
CA ARG A 224 7.49 4.74 28.43
C ARG A 224 8.76 5.58 28.26
N SER A 225 8.96 6.23 27.10
CA SER A 225 10.17 7.01 26.80
C SER A 225 9.86 8.42 26.31
N ALA A 226 8.89 9.10 26.93
CA ALA A 226 8.65 10.54 26.78
C ALA A 226 8.35 11.17 28.13
#